data_AF-C6KDW8-F1
#
_entry.id   AF-C6KDW8-F1
#
_cell.length_a   1.000
_cell.length_b   1.000
_cell.length_c   1.000
_cell.angle_alpha   90.00
_cell.angle_beta   90.00
_cell.angle_gamma   90.00
#
_symmetry.space_group_name_H-M   'P 1'
#
loop_
_entity.id
_entity.type
_entity.pdbx_description
1 polymer ?
#
loop_
_entity_poly.entity_id
_entity_poly.type
_entity_poly.pdbx_seq_one_letter_code
_entity_poly.pdbx_strand_id
1 'polypeptide(L)'
;LTQLRYLNLSSTSLRKVPASWFDNMHNLKVLDLEFNYLMDEIASGEFLTKLPSLEILDLSYNYELKKYPQHINISKNFSKLISLQMLHLRGYVFQELRRKDFKPLQHLSNLTTIN
;
A
#
# COMPACT_ATOMS: atom_id res chain seq x y z
N LEU A 1 -9.36 -1.48 19.49
CA LEU A 1 -9.41 -0.86 18.13
C LEU A 1 -10.23 -1.68 17.12
N THR A 2 -11.03 -2.65 17.56
CA THR A 2 -11.77 -3.57 16.67
C THR A 2 -12.83 -2.92 15.79
N GLN A 3 -13.18 -1.66 16.03
CA GLN A 3 -14.17 -0.89 15.26
C GLN A 3 -13.54 0.23 14.43
N LEU A 4 -12.20 0.35 14.40
CA LEU A 4 -11.53 1.40 13.64
C LEU A 4 -11.75 1.18 12.14
N ARG A 5 -12.23 2.21 11.45
CA ARG A 5 -12.50 2.19 10.00
C ARG A 5 -11.59 3.09 9.20
N TYR A 6 -11.06 4.14 9.82
CA TYR A 6 -10.16 5.09 9.19
C TYR A 6 -8.94 5.25 10.10
N LEU A 7 -7.75 5.14 9.50
CA LEU A 7 -6.48 5.37 10.18
C LEU A 7 -5.61 6.24 9.29
N ASN A 8 -5.19 7.36 9.82
CA ASN A 8 -4.24 8.26 9.19
C ASN A 8 -2.91 8.22 9.95
N LEU A 9 -1.86 7.86 9.23
CA LEU A 9 -0.47 7.87 9.69
C LEU A 9 0.40 8.66 8.68
N SER A 10 -0.20 9.56 7.91
CA SER A 10 0.52 10.34 6.92
C SER A 10 1.47 11.33 7.60
N SER A 11 2.57 11.66 6.92
CA SER A 11 3.58 12.61 7.41
C SER A 11 4.19 12.25 8.78
N THR A 12 4.30 10.96 9.11
CA THR A 12 4.85 10.50 10.40
C THR A 12 6.29 9.95 10.27
N SER A 13 6.94 10.15 9.13
CA SER A 13 8.31 9.70 8.85
C SER A 13 8.52 8.18 8.99
N LEU A 14 7.47 7.39 8.77
CA LEU A 14 7.55 5.93 8.84
C LEU A 14 8.50 5.37 7.80
N ARG A 15 9.33 4.41 8.23
CA ARG A 15 10.19 3.60 7.35
C ARG A 15 9.74 2.15 7.26
N LYS A 16 8.84 1.75 8.15
CA LYS A 16 8.29 0.40 8.25
C LYS A 16 6.85 0.47 8.70
N VAL A 17 6.10 -0.54 8.33
CA VAL A 17 4.73 -0.77 8.81
C VAL A 17 4.64 -2.22 9.31
N PRO A 18 4.94 -2.48 10.60
CA PRO A 18 4.82 -3.81 11.18
C PRO A 18 3.40 -4.36 11.02
N ALA A 19 3.28 -5.58 10.50
CA ALA A 19 1.96 -6.21 10.31
C ALA A 19 1.17 -6.35 11.62
N SER A 20 1.87 -6.51 12.76
CA SER A 20 1.27 -6.63 14.08
C SER A 20 0.46 -5.41 14.51
N TRP A 21 0.68 -4.23 13.92
CA TRP A 21 -0.14 -3.04 14.19
C TRP A 21 -1.61 -3.27 13.84
N PHE A 22 -1.89 -4.17 12.89
CA PHE A 22 -3.22 -4.39 12.34
C PHE A 22 -3.86 -5.70 12.80
N ASP A 23 -3.27 -6.42 13.77
CA ASP A 23 -3.78 -7.73 14.23
C ASP A 23 -5.24 -7.67 14.69
N ASN A 24 -5.72 -6.51 15.16
CA ASN A 24 -7.10 -6.31 15.63
C ASN A 24 -7.88 -5.28 14.79
N MET A 25 -7.42 -4.92 13.60
CA MET A 25 -8.01 -3.87 12.76
C MET A 25 -8.73 -4.43 11.51
N HIS A 26 -9.38 -5.59 11.65
CA HIS A 26 -10.05 -6.26 10.52
C HIS A 26 -11.19 -5.46 9.86
N ASN A 27 -11.68 -4.41 10.53
CA ASN A 27 -12.73 -3.53 10.03
C ASN A 27 -12.20 -2.24 9.38
N LEU A 28 -10.87 -2.08 9.28
CA LEU A 28 -10.25 -0.91 8.67
C LEU A 28 -10.63 -0.83 7.19
N LYS A 29 -11.12 0.34 6.77
CA LYS A 29 -11.58 0.64 5.41
C LYS A 29 -10.62 1.59 4.70
N VAL A 30 -10.05 2.54 5.43
CA VAL A 30 -9.12 3.53 4.88
C VAL A 30 -7.85 3.53 5.70
N LEU A 31 -6.72 3.42 5.00
CA LEU A 31 -5.39 3.55 5.55
C LEU A 31 -4.62 4.57 4.73
N ASP A 32 -4.33 5.71 5.37
CA ASP A 32 -3.55 6.78 4.79
C ASP A 32 -2.11 6.72 5.34
N LEU A 33 -1.15 6.43 4.46
CA LEU A 33 0.28 6.36 4.73
C LEU A 33 1.06 7.38 3.88
N GLU A 34 0.39 8.42 3.36
CA GLU A 34 1.01 9.43 2.51
C GLU A 34 2.22 10.11 3.20
N PHE A 35 3.20 10.58 2.42
CA PHE A 35 4.33 11.38 2.93
C PHE A 35 5.15 10.68 4.03
N ASN A 36 5.47 9.40 3.80
CA ASN A 36 6.40 8.64 4.63
C ASN A 36 7.61 8.18 3.79
N TYR A 37 8.36 7.19 4.27
CA TYR A 37 9.54 6.63 3.61
C TYR A 37 9.37 5.12 3.40
N LEU A 38 8.21 4.71 2.87
CA LEU A 38 7.77 3.32 2.77
C LEU A 38 8.11 2.63 1.45
N MET A 39 9.21 3.03 0.80
CA MET A 39 9.66 2.46 -0.47
C MET A 39 9.89 0.95 -0.42
N ASP A 40 10.32 0.42 0.73
CA ASP A 40 10.54 -1.01 0.89
C ASP A 40 9.25 -1.76 1.28
N GLU A 41 8.26 -1.08 1.86
CA GLU A 41 7.00 -1.71 2.30
C GLU A 41 6.04 -1.99 1.15
N ILE A 42 6.10 -1.25 0.04
CA ILE A 42 5.36 -1.62 -1.18
C ILE A 42 5.86 -2.95 -1.76
N ALA A 43 7.17 -3.23 -1.62
CA ALA A 43 7.79 -4.46 -2.07
C ALA A 43 7.56 -5.63 -1.10
N SER A 44 7.52 -5.37 0.21
CA SER A 44 7.20 -6.40 1.22
C SER A 44 5.68 -6.71 1.23
N GLY A 45 4.86 -5.68 1.38
CA GLY A 45 3.41 -5.75 1.58
C GLY A 45 2.97 -6.62 2.76
N GLU A 46 3.80 -6.80 3.80
CA GLU A 46 3.50 -7.76 4.88
C GLU A 46 2.22 -7.38 5.64
N PHE A 47 2.06 -6.10 5.97
CA PHE A 47 0.92 -5.57 6.69
C PHE A 47 -0.43 -5.73 5.95
N LEU A 48 -0.40 -5.82 4.62
CA LEU A 48 -1.59 -6.01 3.79
C LEU A 48 -2.33 -7.32 4.08
N THR A 49 -1.61 -8.32 4.61
CA THR A 49 -2.17 -9.63 4.97
C THR A 49 -3.21 -9.56 6.11
N LYS A 50 -3.23 -8.45 6.86
CA LYS A 50 -4.12 -8.23 8.02
C LYS A 50 -5.33 -7.35 7.71
N LEU A 51 -5.43 -6.87 6.47
CA LEU A 51 -6.37 -5.80 6.07
C LEU A 51 -7.35 -6.25 4.95
N PRO A 52 -8.09 -7.37 5.12
CA PRO A 52 -8.97 -7.89 4.07
C PRO A 52 -10.15 -6.95 3.73
N SER A 53 -10.55 -6.09 4.67
CA SER A 53 -11.67 -5.15 4.53
C SER A 53 -11.29 -3.81 3.95
N LEU A 54 -9.99 -3.56 3.67
CA LEU A 54 -9.49 -2.26 3.25
C LEU A 54 -10.01 -1.91 1.85
N GLU A 55 -10.56 -0.72 1.71
CA GLU A 55 -11.15 -0.18 0.48
C GLU A 55 -10.26 0.88 -0.14
N ILE A 56 -9.57 1.68 0.68
CA ILE A 56 -8.69 2.75 0.23
C ILE A 56 -7.33 2.61 0.92
N LEU A 57 -6.27 2.55 0.12
CA LEU A 57 -4.89 2.59 0.57
C LEU A 57 -4.17 3.73 -0.13
N ASP A 58 -3.69 4.70 0.65
CA ASP A 58 -2.82 5.75 0.14
C ASP A 58 -1.37 5.48 0.56
N LEU A 59 -0.51 5.26 -0.44
CA LEU A 59 0.94 5.12 -0.29
C LEU A 59 1.67 6.23 -1.06
N SER A 60 1.00 7.33 -1.39
CA SER A 60 1.60 8.40 -2.20
C SER A 60 2.76 9.06 -1.47
N TYR A 61 3.73 9.54 -2.25
CA TYR A 61 4.90 10.27 -1.79
C TYR A 61 5.75 9.52 -0.75
N ASN A 62 5.90 8.20 -0.95
CA ASN A 62 6.72 7.32 -0.12
C ASN A 62 8.13 7.05 -0.68
N TYR A 63 8.64 7.97 -1.52
CA TYR A 63 9.98 7.84 -2.11
C TYR A 63 11.07 8.06 -1.06
N GLU A 64 12.24 7.47 -1.29
CA GLU A 64 13.43 7.74 -0.51
C GLU A 64 14.54 8.28 -1.41
N LEU A 65 15.26 9.29 -0.91
CA LEU A 65 16.40 9.85 -1.62
C LEU A 65 17.40 8.74 -1.94
N LYS A 66 17.92 8.76 -3.18
CA LYS A 66 18.88 7.78 -3.70
C LYS A 66 18.33 6.36 -3.91
N LYS A 67 17.02 6.12 -3.72
CA LYS A 67 16.35 4.87 -4.14
C LYS A 67 15.62 5.10 -5.47
N TYR A 68 16.28 4.78 -6.57
CA TYR A 68 15.74 4.91 -7.93
C TYR A 68 15.78 3.56 -8.65
N PRO A 69 14.90 2.61 -8.28
CA PRO A 69 14.92 1.30 -8.91
C PRO A 69 14.59 1.42 -10.40
N GLN A 70 15.05 0.43 -11.17
CA GLN A 70 14.70 0.35 -12.59
C GLN A 70 13.16 0.23 -12.77
N HIS A 71 12.48 -0.47 -11.86
CA HIS A 71 11.04 -0.71 -11.90
C HIS A 71 10.42 -0.64 -10.51
N ILE A 72 9.11 -0.38 -10.46
CA ILE A 72 8.33 -0.56 -9.24
C ILE A 72 8.20 -2.06 -8.90
N ASN A 73 8.31 -2.40 -7.62
CA ASN A 73 8.11 -3.76 -7.12
C ASN A 73 6.89 -3.78 -6.21
N ILE A 74 5.73 -4.12 -6.76
CA ILE A 74 4.49 -4.29 -5.99
C ILE A 74 4.47 -5.71 -5.42
N SER A 75 4.29 -5.84 -4.11
CA SER A 75 4.22 -7.14 -3.46
C SER A 75 3.05 -7.99 -3.97
N LYS A 76 3.24 -9.31 -4.04
CA LYS A 76 2.14 -10.27 -4.22
C LYS A 76 1.05 -10.16 -3.16
N ASN A 77 1.35 -9.61 -1.98
CA ASN A 77 0.39 -9.47 -0.88
C ASN A 77 -0.70 -8.43 -1.15
N PHE A 78 -0.56 -7.56 -2.15
CA PHE A 78 -1.67 -6.71 -2.59
C PHE A 78 -2.88 -7.52 -3.03
N SER A 79 -2.69 -8.75 -3.53
CA SER A 79 -3.79 -9.68 -3.85
C SER A 79 -4.66 -10.08 -2.64
N LYS A 80 -4.21 -9.79 -1.40
CA LYS A 80 -4.97 -10.05 -0.17
C LYS A 80 -5.99 -8.95 0.14
N LEU A 81 -5.86 -7.79 -0.49
CA LEU A 81 -6.78 -6.65 -0.31
C LEU A 81 -8.03 -6.84 -1.16
N ILE A 82 -8.79 -7.90 -0.91
CA ILE A 82 -9.94 -8.32 -1.72
C ILE A 82 -11.06 -7.25 -1.79
N SER A 83 -11.10 -6.32 -0.83
CA SER A 83 -12.06 -5.22 -0.79
C SER A 83 -11.55 -3.93 -1.44
N LEU A 84 -10.30 -3.89 -1.92
CA LEU A 84 -9.65 -2.67 -2.36
C LEU A 84 -10.34 -2.07 -3.58
N GLN A 85 -10.63 -0.77 -3.50
CA GLN A 85 -11.28 0.01 -4.55
C GLN A 85 -10.34 1.07 -5.12
N MET A 86 -9.51 1.68 -4.25
CA MET A 86 -8.58 2.75 -4.62
C MET A 86 -7.20 2.48 -4.05
N LEU A 87 -6.19 2.57 -4.91
CA LEU A 87 -4.79 2.49 -4.55
C LEU A 87 -4.05 3.72 -5.10
N HIS A 88 -3.52 4.53 -4.20
CA HIS A 88 -2.75 5.72 -4.56
C HIS A 88 -1.25 5.43 -4.40
N LEU A 89 -0.49 5.55 -5.48
CA LEU A 89 0.95 5.30 -5.64
C LEU A 89 1.65 6.51 -6.28
N ARG A 90 1.10 7.70 -6.14
CA ARG A 90 1.70 8.91 -6.73
C ARG A 90 3.04 9.20 -6.07
N GLY A 91 3.98 9.79 -6.81
CA GLY A 91 5.24 10.29 -6.25
C GLY A 91 6.30 9.24 -5.98
N TYR A 92 6.09 7.97 -6.38
CA TYR A 92 7.17 7.01 -6.53
C TYR A 92 8.05 7.36 -7.75
N VAL A 93 9.35 7.07 -7.64
CA VAL A 93 10.33 7.36 -8.71
C VAL A 93 10.99 6.06 -9.16
N PHE A 94 10.88 5.75 -10.45
CA PHE A 94 11.48 4.58 -11.10
C PHE A 94 11.75 4.90 -12.57
N GLN A 95 12.63 4.11 -13.21
CA GLN A 95 13.07 4.39 -14.59
C GLN A 95 12.02 3.95 -15.63
N GLU A 96 11.42 2.79 -15.43
CA GLU A 96 10.52 2.17 -16.41
C GLU A 96 9.33 1.49 -15.73
N LEU A 97 8.16 1.62 -16.37
CA LEU A 97 6.93 0.95 -15.97
C LEU A 97 6.60 -0.20 -16.93
N ARG A 98 6.37 -1.40 -16.42
CA ARG A 98 6.00 -2.57 -17.24
C ARG A 98 4.68 -3.16 -16.79
N ARG A 99 3.93 -3.73 -17.73
CA ARG A 99 2.65 -4.41 -17.44
C ARG A 99 2.76 -5.47 -16.34
N LYS A 100 3.89 -6.19 -16.28
CA LYS A 100 4.12 -7.24 -15.26
C LYS A 100 4.29 -6.69 -13.84
N ASP A 101 4.66 -5.42 -13.68
CA ASP A 101 4.86 -4.81 -12.37
C ASP A 101 3.51 -4.67 -11.62
N PHE A 102 2.40 -4.61 -12.36
CA PHE A 102 1.03 -4.58 -11.83
C PHE A 102 0.35 -5.95 -11.76
N LYS A 103 1.05 -7.04 -12.09
CA LYS A 103 0.50 -8.41 -12.01
C LYS A 103 -0.12 -8.73 -10.63
N PRO A 104 0.42 -8.29 -9.48
CA PRO A 104 -0.21 -8.52 -8.18
C PRO A 104 -1.62 -7.94 -8.02
N LEU A 105 -1.95 -6.87 -8.76
CA LEU A 105 -3.23 -6.18 -8.68
C LEU A 105 -4.29 -6.76 -9.61
N GLN A 106 -3.90 -7.59 -10.58
CA GLN A 106 -4.78 -8.02 -11.67
C GLN A 106 -6.01 -8.85 -11.22
N HIS A 107 -5.97 -9.40 -10.01
CA HIS A 107 -7.05 -10.23 -9.45
C HIS A 107 -7.99 -9.43 -8.54
N LEU A 108 -7.73 -8.14 -8.32
CA LEU A 108 -8.55 -7.28 -7.48
C LEU A 108 -9.75 -6.77 -8.28
N SER A 109 -10.86 -7.50 -8.23
CA SER A 109 -12.08 -7.20 -9.01
C SER A 109 -12.74 -5.88 -8.66
N ASN A 110 -12.52 -5.38 -7.44
CA ASN A 110 -13.13 -4.15 -6.93
C ASN A 110 -12.26 -2.91 -7.20
N LEU A 111 -11.00 -3.10 -7.63
CA LEU A 111 -10.04 -2.02 -7.84
C LEU A 111 -10.43 -1.23 -9.08
N THR A 112 -10.91 0.00 -8.88
CA THR A 112 -11.36 0.90 -9.96
C THR A 112 -10.38 2.03 -10.22
N THR A 113 -9.55 2.37 -9.24
CA THR A 113 -8.63 3.52 -9.30
C THR A 113 -7.21 3.13 -8.90
N ILE A 114 -6.25 3.46 -9.78
CA ILE A 114 -4.81 3.42 -9.51
C ILE A 114 -4.22 4.74 -10.04
N ASN A 115 -3.54 5.53 -9.20
CA ASN A 115 -2.89 6.77 -9.64
C ASN A 115 -1.57 7.05 -8.90
#